data_AF-D2YW31-F1
#
_entry.id   AF-D2YW31-F1
#
_cell.length_a   1.000
_cell.length_b   1.000
_cell.length_c   1.000
_cell.angle_alpha   90.00
_cell.angle_beta   90.00
_cell.angle_gamma   90.00
#
_symmetry.space_group_name_H-M   'P 1'
#
loop_
_entity.id
_entity.type
_entity.pdbx_description
1 polymer ?
#
loop_
_entity_poly.entity_id
_entity_poly.type
_entity_poly.pdbx_seq_one_letter_code
_entity_poly.pdbx_strand_id
1 'polypeptide(L)'
;MTTLDTSSLTEMQNAILQRASTLKNAAGLSTSATKDVGGVSSVVDGSKSGGILSFNDALNEAMSSVNDSYIQSTEAQDAYQKGETTDIASVMLSRQKASVAFQATLQMRNRLMDAYKTIMNMSV
;
A
#
# COMPACT_ATOMS: atom_id res chain seq x y z
N MET A 1 -12.20 -54.20 30.22
CA MET A 1 -11.00 -53.61 29.58
C MET A 1 -11.43 -53.09 28.22
N THR A 2 -11.71 -51.79 28.14
CA THR A 2 -12.31 -51.12 26.97
C THR A 2 -11.24 -50.96 25.89
N THR A 3 -11.43 -51.64 24.75
CA THR A 3 -10.56 -51.52 23.59
C THR A 3 -10.74 -50.12 23.00
N LEU A 4 -9.69 -49.30 23.02
CA LEU A 4 -9.69 -48.01 22.35
C LEU A 4 -9.86 -48.26 20.84
N ASP A 5 -11.02 -47.89 20.31
CA ASP A 5 -11.40 -48.04 18.91
C ASP A 5 -10.48 -47.23 18.00
N THR A 6 -9.62 -47.93 17.25
CA THR A 6 -8.78 -47.36 16.18
C THR A 6 -9.62 -46.68 15.08
N SER A 7 -10.90 -47.06 14.95
CA SER A 7 -11.89 -46.40 14.07
C SER A 7 -12.26 -44.98 14.53
N SER A 8 -12.30 -44.74 15.85
CA SER A 8 -12.57 -43.39 16.39
C SER A 8 -11.41 -42.41 16.14
N LEU A 9 -10.18 -42.94 16.02
CA LEU A 9 -8.99 -42.17 15.67
C LEU A 9 -8.96 -41.80 14.19
N THR A 10 -9.41 -42.67 13.28
CA THR A 10 -9.56 -42.36 11.85
C THR A 10 -10.75 -41.43 11.58
N GLU A 11 -11.85 -41.57 12.33
CA GLU A 11 -12.96 -40.60 12.28
C GLU A 11 -12.53 -39.22 12.75
N MET A 12 -11.73 -39.13 13.82
CA MET A 12 -11.18 -37.88 14.31
C MET A 12 -10.18 -37.25 13.32
N GLN A 13 -9.34 -38.05 12.66
CA GLN A 13 -8.46 -37.55 11.59
C GLN A 13 -9.25 -36.96 10.42
N ASN A 14 -10.33 -37.61 9.99
CA ASN A 14 -11.18 -37.09 8.91
C ASN A 14 -11.95 -35.83 9.33
N ALA A 15 -12.39 -35.74 10.59
CA ALA A 15 -13.02 -34.54 11.15
C ALA A 15 -12.06 -33.33 11.21
N ILE A 16 -10.77 -33.57 11.51
CA ILE A 16 -9.75 -32.51 11.53
C ILE A 16 -9.51 -31.97 10.12
N LEU A 17 -9.50 -32.82 9.08
CA LEU A 17 -9.33 -32.38 7.69
C LEU A 17 -10.53 -31.56 7.19
N GLN A 18 -11.76 -31.91 7.59
CA GLN A 18 -12.97 -31.12 7.29
C GLN A 18 -13.01 -29.80 8.09
N ARG A 19 -12.46 -29.78 9.31
CA ARG A 19 -12.36 -28.56 10.11
C ARG A 19 -11.25 -27.62 9.62
N ALA A 20 -10.16 -28.14 9.08
CA ALA A 20 -9.10 -27.33 8.49
C ALA A 20 -9.58 -26.54 7.25
N SER A 21 -10.47 -27.11 6.43
CA SER A 21 -11.02 -26.41 5.26
C SER A 21 -12.03 -25.32 5.64
N THR A 22 -12.83 -25.52 6.69
CA THR A 22 -13.74 -24.48 7.22
C THR A 22 -12.97 -23.33 7.88
N LEU A 23 -11.84 -23.61 8.54
CA LEU A 23 -10.95 -22.56 9.07
C LEU A 23 -10.23 -21.79 7.95
N LYS A 24 -9.89 -22.40 6.81
CA LYS A 24 -9.34 -21.66 5.65
C LYS A 24 -10.37 -20.70 5.05
N ASN A 25 -11.64 -21.09 5.00
CA ASN A 25 -12.72 -20.22 4.53
C ASN A 25 -13.10 -19.14 5.57
N ALA A 26 -13.02 -19.43 6.87
CA ALA A 26 -13.25 -18.44 7.93
C ALA A 26 -12.06 -17.47 8.13
N ALA A 27 -10.82 -17.94 7.97
CA ALA A 27 -9.62 -17.09 7.92
C ALA A 27 -9.53 -16.28 6.62
N GLY A 28 -10.22 -16.71 5.56
CA GLY A 28 -10.50 -15.93 4.36
C GLY A 28 -11.57 -14.85 4.54
N LEU A 29 -12.15 -14.69 5.74
CA LEU A 29 -13.22 -13.72 6.03
C LEU A 29 -12.84 -12.65 7.07
N SER A 30 -11.55 -12.47 7.37
CA SER A 30 -11.05 -11.28 8.08
C SER A 30 -10.39 -10.24 7.16
N THR A 31 -10.74 -10.21 5.87
CA THR A 31 -10.63 -9.00 5.04
C THR A 31 -11.87 -8.10 5.14
N SER A 32 -12.85 -8.46 5.98
CA SER A 32 -13.91 -7.53 6.40
C SER A 32 -13.49 -6.57 7.53
N ALA A 33 -12.23 -6.63 7.99
CA ALA A 33 -11.63 -5.64 8.90
C ALA A 33 -10.73 -4.61 8.18
N THR A 34 -10.86 -4.45 6.86
CA THR A 34 -10.39 -3.26 6.12
C THR A 34 -11.54 -2.46 5.50
N LYS A 35 -12.79 -2.77 5.86
CA LYS A 35 -13.96 -1.93 5.56
C LYS A 35 -14.05 -0.67 6.46
N ASP A 36 -12.90 -0.24 6.98
CA ASP A 36 -12.64 1.07 7.64
C ASP A 36 -11.25 1.64 7.28
N VAL A 37 -10.60 1.14 6.22
CA VAL A 37 -9.60 1.93 5.46
C VAL A 37 -10.30 2.54 4.24
N GLY A 38 -11.47 3.14 4.51
CA GLY A 38 -12.25 3.94 3.57
C GLY A 38 -11.67 5.35 3.46
N GLY A 39 -10.45 5.48 2.95
CA GLY A 39 -9.74 6.77 2.93
C GLY A 39 -8.93 7.11 1.69
N VAL A 40 -8.82 6.24 0.67
CA VAL A 40 -8.04 6.57 -0.54
C VAL A 40 -8.77 6.36 -1.87
N SER A 41 -10.03 5.92 -1.85
CA SER A 41 -10.82 5.72 -3.07
C SER A 41 -11.64 6.95 -3.51
N SER A 42 -11.43 8.12 -2.91
CA SER A 42 -12.21 9.35 -3.21
C SER A 42 -11.40 10.50 -3.80
N VAL A 43 -10.21 10.25 -4.36
CA VAL A 43 -9.50 11.28 -5.15
C VAL A 43 -9.89 11.32 -6.64
N VAL A 44 -10.98 10.66 -7.02
CA VAL A 44 -11.60 10.80 -8.34
C VAL A 44 -13.09 11.13 -8.23
N ASP A 45 -13.43 12.11 -7.39
CA ASP A 45 -14.69 12.83 -7.51
C ASP A 45 -14.45 14.12 -8.31
N GLY A 46 -14.58 14.00 -9.62
CA GLY A 46 -14.64 15.16 -10.51
C GLY A 46 -16.00 15.83 -10.38
N SER A 47 -16.22 16.62 -9.33
CA SER A 47 -17.24 17.69 -9.27
C SER A 47 -17.23 18.42 -7.92
N LYS A 48 -16.21 19.23 -7.67
CA LYS A 48 -16.37 20.48 -6.94
C LYS A 48 -15.64 21.59 -7.68
N SER A 49 -16.45 22.41 -8.35
CA SER A 49 -16.09 23.71 -8.88
C SER A 49 -15.31 24.52 -7.85
N GLY A 50 -14.01 24.65 -8.07
CA GLY A 50 -13.10 25.37 -7.21
C GLY A 50 -11.71 25.41 -7.82
N GLY A 51 -11.64 25.80 -9.11
CA GLY A 51 -10.40 25.83 -9.88
C GLY A 51 -9.85 24.43 -10.12
N ILE A 52 -9.71 24.05 -11.39
CA ILE A 52 -8.71 23.04 -11.72
C ILE A 52 -7.39 23.69 -11.25
N LEU A 53 -6.88 23.33 -10.05
CA LEU A 53 -5.44 23.39 -9.85
C LEU A 53 -4.91 22.65 -11.06
N SER A 54 -4.19 23.37 -11.92
CA SER A 54 -3.76 22.83 -13.19
C SER A 54 -3.09 21.51 -12.86
N PHE A 55 -3.42 20.42 -13.53
CA PHE A 55 -2.83 19.12 -13.19
C PHE A 55 -1.29 19.17 -13.15
N ASN A 56 -0.71 20.11 -13.92
CA ASN A 56 0.68 20.52 -13.84
C ASN A 56 1.10 21.05 -12.46
N ASP A 57 0.30 21.89 -11.81
CA ASP A 57 0.52 22.41 -10.47
C ASP A 57 0.47 21.28 -9.43
N ALA A 58 -0.51 20.39 -9.51
CA ALA A 58 -0.59 19.22 -8.63
C ALA A 58 0.59 18.24 -8.83
N LEU A 59 1.08 18.09 -10.06
CA LEU A 59 2.27 17.31 -10.36
C LEU A 59 3.54 17.97 -9.83
N ASN A 60 3.67 19.29 -9.97
CA ASN A 60 4.80 20.05 -9.44
C ASN A 60 4.85 19.96 -7.91
N GLU A 61 3.70 20.07 -7.25
CA GLU A 61 3.55 19.86 -5.81
C GLU A 61 3.98 18.45 -5.40
N ALA A 62 3.52 17.43 -6.11
CA ALA A 62 3.89 16.03 -5.84
C ALA A 62 5.40 15.79 -6.03
N MET A 63 6.02 16.37 -7.05
CA MET A 63 7.47 16.29 -7.28
C MET A 63 8.26 16.98 -6.17
N SER A 64 7.83 18.18 -5.74
CA SER A 64 8.43 18.87 -4.60
C SER A 64 8.34 18.01 -3.34
N SER A 65 7.17 17.43 -3.06
CA SER A 65 6.95 16.57 -1.89
C SER A 65 7.85 15.32 -1.88
N VAL A 66 8.12 14.72 -3.04
CA VAL A 66 9.04 13.58 -3.18
C VAL A 66 10.48 14.01 -2.94
N ASN A 67 10.88 15.17 -3.49
CA ASN A 67 12.20 15.73 -3.25
C ASN A 67 12.41 16.03 -1.75
N ASP A 68 11.42 16.60 -1.09
CA ASP A 68 11.46 16.87 0.35
C ASP A 68 11.54 15.57 1.16
N SER A 69 10.76 14.55 0.79
CA SER A 69 10.82 13.21 1.40
C SER A 69 12.19 12.55 1.21
N TYR A 70 12.84 12.78 0.07
CA TYR A 70 14.19 12.28 -0.21
C TYR A 70 15.24 12.98 0.67
N ILE A 71 15.22 14.32 0.74
CA ILE A 71 16.12 15.11 1.58
C ILE A 71 15.97 14.71 3.04
N GLN A 72 14.73 14.61 3.53
CA GLN A 72 14.44 14.24 4.91
C GLN A 72 14.92 12.82 5.25
N SER A 73 14.82 11.88 4.30
CA SER A 73 15.37 10.53 4.46
C SER A 73 16.90 10.54 4.54
N THR A 74 17.58 11.35 3.73
CA THR A 74 19.04 11.50 3.76
C THR A 74 19.50 12.15 5.06
N GLU A 75 18.80 13.19 5.50
CA GLU A 75 19.11 13.90 6.75
C GLU A 75 18.93 12.99 7.98
N ALA A 76 17.84 12.23 8.04
CA ALA A 76 17.62 11.23 9.09
C ALA A 76 18.71 10.13 9.10
N GLN A 77 19.17 9.75 7.91
CA GLN A 77 20.24 8.76 7.72
C GLN A 77 21.61 9.29 8.13
N ASP A 78 21.88 10.59 7.93
CA ASP A 78 23.10 11.26 8.39
C ASP A 78 23.08 11.50 9.91
N ALA A 79 21.95 11.93 10.47
CA ALA A 79 21.77 12.11 11.92
C ALA A 79 21.99 10.79 12.68
N TYR A 80 21.54 9.67 12.11
CA TYR A 80 21.80 8.34 12.67
C TYR A 80 23.29 7.95 12.60
N GLN A 81 23.96 8.21 11.48
CA GLN A 81 25.40 7.92 11.33
C GLN A 81 26.27 8.77 12.27
N LYS A 82 25.87 10.00 12.55
CA LYS A 82 26.53 10.91 13.50
C LYS A 82 26.25 10.56 14.97
N GLY A 83 25.29 9.67 15.24
CA GLY A 83 24.87 9.32 16.60
C GLY A 83 23.97 10.36 17.27
N GLU A 84 23.48 11.35 16.53
CA GLU A 84 22.50 12.35 17.03
C GLU A 84 21.10 11.74 17.20
N THR A 85 20.81 10.64 16.50
CA THR A 85 19.56 9.88 16.63
C THR A 85 19.87 8.39 16.79
N THR A 86 19.33 7.77 17.86
CA THR A 86 19.48 6.33 18.14
C THR A 86 18.34 5.49 17.57
N ASP A 87 17.27 6.14 17.06
CA ASP A 87 16.08 5.46 16.57
C ASP A 87 16.22 5.04 15.09
N ILE A 88 16.80 3.86 14.89
CA ILE A 88 16.90 3.21 13.57
C ILE A 88 15.53 2.92 12.94
N ALA A 89 14.47 2.73 13.73
CA ALA A 89 13.14 2.41 13.22
C ALA A 89 12.53 3.61 12.48
N SER A 90 12.68 4.82 13.03
CA SER A 90 12.25 6.06 12.38
C SER A 90 12.93 6.32 11.03
N VAL A 91 14.24 6.04 10.94
CA VAL A 91 15.04 6.17 9.72
C VAL A 91 14.58 5.17 8.67
N MET A 92 14.37 3.90 9.06
CA MET A 92 13.91 2.86 8.15
C MET A 92 12.48 3.11 7.66
N LEU A 93 11.60 3.62 8.52
CA LEU A 93 10.25 4.00 8.12
C LEU A 93 10.26 5.16 7.11
N SER A 94 11.10 6.16 7.35
CA SER A 94 11.27 7.31 6.44
C SER A 94 11.78 6.87 5.07
N ARG A 95 12.78 5.96 5.03
CA ARG A 95 13.26 5.35 3.78
C ARG A 95 12.17 4.57 3.05
N GLN A 96 11.37 3.79 3.77
CA GLN A 96 10.28 3.01 3.17
C GLN A 96 9.21 3.93 2.59
N LYS A 97 8.86 5.02 3.30
CA LYS A 97 7.91 6.03 2.81
C LYS A 97 8.42 6.72 1.54
N ALA A 98 9.70 7.13 1.52
CA ALA A 98 10.32 7.74 0.34
C ALA A 98 10.33 6.79 -0.87
N SER A 99 10.63 5.51 -0.66
CA SER A 99 10.61 4.49 -1.72
C SER A 99 9.22 4.32 -2.34
N VAL A 100 8.17 4.22 -1.52
CA VAL A 100 6.78 4.10 -1.99
C VAL A 100 6.34 5.37 -2.73
N ALA A 101 6.65 6.55 -2.20
CA ALA A 101 6.34 7.82 -2.85
C ALA A 101 7.02 7.96 -4.22
N PHE A 102 8.27 7.54 -4.33
CA PHE A 102 9.01 7.53 -5.59
C PHE A 102 8.37 6.58 -6.63
N GLN A 103 7.95 5.38 -6.22
CA GLN A 103 7.25 4.45 -7.10
C GLN A 103 5.93 5.00 -7.62
N ALA A 104 5.13 5.64 -6.75
CA ALA A 104 3.90 6.30 -7.15
C ALA A 104 4.14 7.41 -8.19
N THR A 105 5.23 8.15 -8.02
CA THR A 105 5.64 9.24 -8.91
C THR A 105 6.03 8.74 -10.31
N LEU A 106 6.74 7.62 -10.39
CA LEU A 106 7.04 6.96 -11.67
C LEU A 106 5.77 6.52 -12.40
N GLN A 107 4.78 5.99 -11.68
CA GLN A 107 3.49 5.61 -12.27
C GLN A 107 2.74 6.82 -12.80
N MET A 108 2.71 7.93 -12.05
CA MET A 108 2.14 9.20 -12.52
C MET A 108 2.83 9.70 -13.78
N ARG A 109 4.17 9.71 -13.83
CA ARG A 109 4.94 10.14 -15.01
C ARG A 109 4.53 9.38 -16.27
N ASN A 110 4.38 8.06 -16.17
CA ASN A 110 3.98 7.24 -17.32
C ASN A 110 2.55 7.58 -17.76
N ARG A 111 1.61 7.74 -16.82
CA ARG A 111 0.23 8.15 -17.11
C ARG A 111 0.13 9.55 -17.74
N LEU A 112 0.98 10.48 -17.32
CA LEU A 112 1.11 11.82 -17.91
C LEU A 112 1.57 11.76 -19.37
N MET A 113 2.59 10.94 -19.66
CA MET A 113 3.07 10.76 -21.02
C MET A 113 2.03 10.11 -21.93
N ASP A 114 1.26 9.17 -21.39
CA ASP A 114 0.16 8.53 -22.12
C ASP A 114 -0.97 9.54 -22.40
N ALA A 115 -1.39 10.31 -21.39
CA ALA A 115 -2.44 11.32 -21.55
C ALA A 115 -2.06 12.40 -22.59
N TYR A 116 -0.80 12.86 -22.57
CA TYR A 116 -0.29 13.79 -23.58
C TYR A 116 -0.34 13.20 -25.00
N LYS A 117 0.11 11.94 -25.17
CA LYS A 117 0.03 11.23 -26.45
C LYS A 117 -1.41 11.06 -26.93
N THR A 118 -2.35 10.74 -26.04
CA THR A 118 -3.77 10.61 -26.37
C THR A 118 -4.36 11.93 -26.87
N ILE A 119 -4.07 13.07 -26.23
CA ILE A 119 -4.54 14.38 -26.68
C ILE A 119 -3.99 14.71 -28.08
N MET A 120 -2.70 14.42 -28.34
CA MET A 120 -2.11 14.60 -29.67
C MET A 120 -2.76 13.71 -30.74
N ASN A 121 -3.02 12.45 -30.43
CA ASN A 121 -3.62 11.50 -31.36
C ASN A 121 -5.12 11.69 -31.56
N MET A 122 -5.80 12.46 -30.71
CA MET A 122 -7.21 12.83 -30.88
C MET A 122 -7.41 14.10 -31.73
N SER A 123 -6.36 14.88 -32.00
CA SER A 123 -6.45 16.19 -32.68
C SER A 123 -6.11 16.17 -34.18
N VAL A 124 -6.12 15.01 -34.83
CA VAL A 124 -5.90 14.87 -36.30
C VAL A 124 -7.04 14.15 -36.99
#